data_AF-A0A139PV66-F1
#
_entry.id   AF-A0A139PV66-F1
#
_cell.length_a   1.000
_cell.length_b   1.000
_cell.length_c   1.000
_cell.angle_alpha   90.00
_cell.angle_beta   90.00
_cell.angle_gamma   90.00
#
_symmetry.space_group_name_H-M   'P 1'
#
loop_
_entity.id
_entity.type
_entity.pdbx_description
1 polymer ?
#
loop_
_entity_poly.entity_id
_entity_poly.type
_entity_poly.pdbx_seq_one_letter_code
_entity_poly.pdbx_strand_id
1 'polypeptide(L)'
;MQKVGQLTYEATRKNVETLIGVDEGLISETLIDLYSKQGIVAEPAGAASVAALEVLSDYIKGKTICCIISGGNNDINRMPEMEERALIYDGIKHYFVVNFPQRPGALREFVNDILGPNDDITRFEYIKRASKGTGPVLIGVALANKHDYAGLIHRMEKFDPSYINLNGNETLYNMLV
;
A
#
# COMPACT_ATOMS: atom_id res chain seq x y z
N MET A 1 -16.43 4.24 19.96
CA MET A 1 -15.06 4.82 20.01
C MET A 1 -14.28 4.11 21.08
N GLN A 2 -13.13 3.53 20.73
CA GLN A 2 -12.17 3.04 21.72
C GLN A 2 -11.42 4.23 22.33
N LYS A 3 -11.01 4.11 23.60
CA LYS A 3 -10.24 5.12 24.33
C LYS A 3 -8.95 4.49 24.84
N VAL A 4 -7.89 5.28 24.89
CA VAL A 4 -6.63 4.87 25.55
C VAL A 4 -6.87 4.61 27.04
N GLY A 5 -6.05 3.72 27.62
CA GLY A 5 -6.10 3.44 29.05
C GLY A 5 -5.79 4.67 29.89
N GLN A 6 -6.47 4.82 31.03
CA GLN A 6 -6.29 5.99 31.90
C GLN A 6 -4.86 6.10 32.43
N LEU A 7 -4.29 4.99 32.91
CA LEU A 7 -2.93 4.97 33.47
C LEU A 7 -1.86 5.30 32.42
N THR A 8 -1.98 4.72 31.21
CA THR A 8 -1.04 5.00 30.13
C THR A 8 -1.15 6.44 29.66
N TYR A 9 -2.37 6.98 29.55
CA TYR A 9 -2.57 8.38 29.22
C TYR A 9 -1.94 9.33 30.25
N GLU A 10 -2.16 9.09 31.54
CA GLU A 10 -1.58 9.92 32.61
C GLU A 10 -0.05 9.86 32.64
N ALA A 11 0.53 8.69 32.39
CA ALA A 11 1.98 8.52 32.29
C ALA A 11 2.55 9.22 31.04
N THR A 12 1.96 9.02 29.87
CA THR A 12 2.37 9.64 28.61
C THR A 12 2.30 11.16 28.71
N ARG A 13 1.21 11.72 29.24
CA ARG A 13 1.03 13.18 29.37
C ARG A 13 2.13 13.86 30.21
N LYS A 14 2.73 13.13 31.16
CA LYS A 14 3.77 13.67 32.05
C LYS A 14 5.19 13.52 31.50
N ASN A 15 5.43 12.50 30.68
CA ASN A 15 6.79 12.08 30.31
C ASN A 15 7.09 12.17 28.82
N VAL A 16 6.07 12.23 27.96
CA VAL A 16 6.24 12.31 26.50
C VAL A 16 6.17 13.77 26.07
N GLU A 17 7.26 14.22 25.43
CA GLU A 17 7.36 15.56 24.88
C GLU A 17 6.52 15.73 23.60
N THR A 18 6.56 14.74 22.70
CA THR A 18 5.90 14.80 21.40
C THR A 18 5.23 13.48 21.07
N LEU A 19 4.00 13.56 20.55
CA LEU A 19 3.28 12.46 19.91
C LEU A 19 3.34 12.68 18.40
N ILE A 20 3.77 11.66 17.67
CA ILE A 20 3.84 11.66 16.21
C ILE A 20 2.97 10.55 15.65
N GLY A 21 2.32 10.83 14.52
CA GLY A 21 1.66 9.82 13.70
C GLY A 21 2.64 9.24 12.69
N VAL A 22 2.48 7.97 12.37
CA VAL A 22 3.24 7.27 11.33
C VAL A 22 2.23 6.52 10.47
N ASP A 23 2.36 6.62 9.16
CA ASP A 23 1.45 5.96 8.23
C ASP A 23 1.63 4.43 8.28
N GLU A 24 0.52 3.69 8.14
CA GLU A 24 0.56 2.22 8.14
C GLU A 24 1.44 1.65 7.03
N GLY A 25 1.47 2.33 5.87
CA GLY A 25 2.33 1.96 4.75
C GLY A 25 3.82 2.02 5.11
N LEU A 26 4.26 3.11 5.74
CA LEU A 26 5.63 3.28 6.22
C LEU A 26 5.99 2.27 7.32
N ILE A 27 5.02 1.94 8.20
CA ILE A 27 5.21 0.84 9.18
C ILE A 27 5.42 -0.49 8.45
N SER A 28 4.66 -0.75 7.38
CA SER A 28 4.75 -1.99 6.59
C SER A 28 6.11 -2.09 5.87
N GLU A 29 6.56 -1.01 5.25
CA GLU A 29 7.91 -0.91 4.66
C GLU A 29 9.00 -1.16 5.71
N THR A 30 8.88 -0.51 6.87
CA THR A 30 9.84 -0.68 7.97
C THR A 30 9.90 -2.12 8.48
N LEU A 31 8.77 -2.84 8.51
CA LEU A 31 8.75 -4.26 8.88
C LEU A 31 9.52 -5.13 7.90
N ILE A 32 9.36 -4.88 6.60
CA ILE A 32 10.09 -5.58 5.54
C ILE A 32 11.58 -5.28 5.66
N ASP A 33 11.94 -4.04 5.94
CA ASP A 33 13.33 -3.61 6.16
C ASP A 33 13.97 -4.25 7.39
N LEU A 34 13.26 -4.25 8.53
CA LEU A 34 13.72 -4.89 9.75
C LEU A 34 13.97 -6.39 9.53
N TYR A 35 13.09 -7.06 8.79
CA TYR A 35 13.26 -8.47 8.47
C TYR A 35 14.42 -8.70 7.48
N SER A 36 14.38 -8.05 6.31
CA SER A 36 15.28 -8.32 5.20
C SER A 36 16.71 -7.80 5.41
N LYS A 37 16.87 -6.66 6.10
CA LYS A 37 18.17 -6.01 6.33
C LYS A 37 18.77 -6.39 7.68
N GLN A 38 17.96 -6.62 8.70
CA GLN A 38 18.43 -6.86 10.08
C GLN A 38 18.08 -8.24 10.64
N GLY A 39 17.26 -9.04 9.95
CA GLY A 39 16.79 -10.34 10.46
C GLY A 39 15.86 -10.22 11.67
N ILE A 40 15.29 -9.03 11.93
CA ILE A 40 14.44 -8.76 13.08
C ILE A 40 12.98 -8.97 12.68
N VAL A 41 12.30 -9.89 13.37
CA VAL A 41 10.86 -10.06 13.26
C VAL A 41 10.18 -9.13 14.27
N ALA A 42 9.52 -8.10 13.78
CA ALA A 42 8.73 -7.17 14.57
C ALA A 42 7.23 -7.28 14.22
N GLU A 43 6.36 -6.89 15.15
CA GLU A 43 4.95 -6.63 14.87
C GLU A 43 4.73 -5.14 14.50
N PRO A 44 3.58 -4.73 13.93
CA PRO A 44 3.35 -3.33 13.54
C PRO A 44 3.60 -2.31 14.66
N ALA A 45 3.12 -2.57 15.87
CA ALA A 45 3.39 -1.70 17.02
C ALA A 45 4.88 -1.66 17.41
N GLY A 46 5.59 -2.78 17.25
CA GLY A 46 7.03 -2.88 17.51
C GLY A 46 7.90 -2.16 16.48
N ALA A 47 7.44 -2.07 15.23
CA ALA A 47 8.16 -1.37 14.16
C ALA A 47 7.88 0.15 14.14
N ALA A 48 6.78 0.61 14.76
CA ALA A 48 6.38 2.02 14.72
C ALA A 48 7.46 2.99 15.21
N SER A 49 8.27 2.60 16.20
CA SER A 49 9.36 3.45 16.72
C SER A 49 10.54 3.59 15.75
N VAL A 50 10.74 2.60 14.88
CA VAL A 50 11.77 2.63 13.83
C VAL A 50 11.26 3.40 12.62
N ALA A 51 10.00 3.16 12.23
CA ALA A 51 9.35 3.87 11.13
C ALA A 51 9.30 5.40 11.38
N ALA A 52 9.10 5.79 12.64
CA ALA A 52 9.15 7.18 13.07
C ALA A 52 10.48 7.90 12.79
N LEU A 53 11.59 7.19 12.59
CA LEU A 53 12.88 7.81 12.29
C LEU A 53 12.87 8.55 10.95
N GLU A 54 12.13 8.07 9.96
CA GLU A 54 11.98 8.72 8.66
C GLU A 54 11.23 10.05 8.81
N VAL A 55 10.11 10.02 9.56
CA VAL A 55 9.28 11.20 9.87
C VAL A 55 10.06 12.26 10.66
N LEU A 56 10.96 11.82 11.53
CA LEU A 56 11.76 12.69 12.39
C LEU A 56 13.16 12.98 11.82
N SER A 57 13.45 12.59 10.58
CA SER A 57 14.79 12.57 10.00
C SER A 57 15.55 13.89 10.15
N ASP A 58 14.89 15.03 9.95
CA ASP A 58 15.47 16.36 10.13
C ASP A 58 15.75 16.72 11.59
N TYR A 59 14.92 16.27 12.52
CA TYR A 59 15.02 16.55 13.95
C TYR A 59 16.10 15.73 14.66
N ILE A 60 16.42 14.55 14.14
CA ILE A 60 17.33 13.59 14.79
C ILE A 60 18.77 13.65 14.28
N LYS A 61 19.08 14.52 13.31
CA LYS A 61 20.43 14.65 12.75
C LYS A 61 21.47 14.92 13.85
N GLY A 62 22.53 14.11 13.86
CA GLY A 62 23.62 14.23 14.83
C GLY A 62 23.28 13.79 16.27
N LYS A 63 22.09 13.23 16.50
CA LYS A 63 21.68 12.72 17.81
C LYS A 63 21.84 11.20 17.88
N THR A 64 22.10 10.68 19.08
CA THR A 64 22.00 9.25 19.35
C THR A 64 20.54 8.91 19.66
N ILE A 65 19.94 8.03 18.88
CA ILE A 65 18.54 7.64 19.02
C ILE A 65 18.46 6.18 19.48
N CYS A 66 17.53 5.90 20.41
CA CYS A 66 17.23 4.56 20.88
C CYS A 66 15.77 4.23 20.54
N CYS A 67 15.56 3.29 19.63
CA CYS A 67 14.23 2.78 19.28
C CYS A 67 13.88 1.58 20.13
N ILE A 68 12.63 1.51 20.57
CA ILE A 68 12.09 0.36 21.31
C ILE A 68 11.26 -0.48 20.35
N ILE A 69 11.73 -1.71 20.08
CA ILE A 69 10.94 -2.73 19.39
C ILE A 69 10.16 -3.50 20.46
N SER A 70 8.90 -3.12 20.65
CA SER A 70 8.09 -3.60 21.80
C SER A 70 7.60 -5.04 21.66
N GLY A 71 7.59 -5.60 20.45
CA GLY A 71 7.03 -6.93 20.18
C GLY A 71 7.40 -7.46 18.80
N GLY A 72 7.36 -8.79 18.67
CA GLY A 72 7.78 -9.52 17.47
C GLY A 72 6.93 -10.74 17.15
N ASN A 73 5.73 -10.85 17.73
CA ASN A 73 4.82 -11.95 17.46
C ASN A 73 4.09 -11.73 16.12
N ASN A 74 4.86 -11.62 15.04
CA ASN A 74 4.34 -11.45 13.70
C ASN A 74 4.35 -12.79 12.96
N ASP A 75 3.24 -13.09 12.30
CA ASP A 75 3.12 -14.28 11.48
C ASP A 75 3.75 -14.00 10.12
N ILE A 76 4.76 -14.80 9.74
CA ILE A 76 5.45 -14.67 8.46
C ILE A 76 4.50 -14.83 7.27
N ASN A 77 3.38 -15.54 7.45
CA ASN A 77 2.34 -15.67 6.42
C ASN A 77 1.64 -14.33 6.10
N ARG A 78 1.82 -13.30 6.92
CA ARG A 78 1.29 -11.95 6.71
C ARG A 78 2.25 -11.04 5.94
N MET A 79 3.48 -11.46 5.67
CA MET A 79 4.44 -10.65 4.92
C MET A 79 3.94 -10.24 3.53
N PRO A 80 3.27 -11.10 2.73
CA PRO A 80 2.74 -10.68 1.44
C PRO A 80 1.73 -9.52 1.52
N GLU A 81 0.89 -9.49 2.57
CA GLU A 81 -0.04 -8.38 2.81
C GLU A 81 0.70 -7.08 3.15
N MET A 82 1.78 -7.18 3.95
CA MET A 82 2.62 -6.03 4.30
C MET A 82 3.37 -5.48 3.10
N GLU A 83 3.93 -6.36 2.26
CA GLU A 83 4.57 -6.00 0.98
C GLU A 83 3.59 -5.28 0.07
N GLU A 84 2.37 -5.79 -0.04
CA GLU A 84 1.32 -5.13 -0.81
C GLU A 84 1.00 -3.72 -0.29
N ARG A 85 0.81 -3.55 1.02
CA ARG A 85 0.56 -2.23 1.62
C ARG A 85 1.73 -1.26 1.42
N ALA A 86 2.96 -1.73 1.55
CA ALA A 86 4.16 -0.94 1.33
C ALA A 86 4.23 -0.45 -0.13
N LEU A 87 4.00 -1.34 -1.10
CA LEU A 87 4.01 -0.98 -2.52
C LEU A 87 2.89 0.00 -2.90
N ILE A 88 1.72 -0.10 -2.26
CA ILE A 88 0.63 0.88 -2.46
C ILE A 88 1.03 2.24 -1.88
N TYR A 89 1.61 2.26 -0.69
CA TYR A 89 2.11 3.48 -0.04
C TYR A 89 3.17 4.19 -0.86
N ASP A 90 4.10 3.42 -1.46
CA ASP A 90 5.16 3.93 -2.32
C ASP A 90 4.67 4.45 -3.68
N GLY A 91 3.38 4.26 -3.99
CA GLY A 91 2.80 4.61 -5.28
C GLY A 91 3.33 3.73 -6.42
N ILE A 92 3.70 2.48 -6.11
CA ILE A 92 4.16 1.49 -7.09
C ILE A 92 3.00 0.58 -7.51
N LYS A 93 2.20 0.12 -6.55
CA LYS A 93 1.07 -0.79 -6.80
C LYS A 93 -0.25 -0.04 -6.77
N HIS A 94 -1.10 -0.31 -7.76
CA HIS A 94 -2.36 0.38 -7.96
C HIS A 94 -3.47 -0.58 -8.35
N TYR A 95 -4.69 -0.27 -7.93
CA TYR A 95 -5.86 -1.09 -8.23
C TYR A 95 -6.95 -0.31 -8.94
N PHE A 96 -7.55 -0.95 -9.94
CA PHE A 96 -8.56 -0.37 -10.79
C PHE A 96 -9.69 -1.36 -11.02
N VAL A 97 -10.92 -0.86 -11.18
CA VAL A 97 -12.00 -1.61 -11.82
C VAL A 97 -12.17 -1.06 -13.22
N VAL A 98 -11.92 -1.90 -14.22
CA VAL A 98 -11.92 -1.53 -15.63
C VAL A 98 -12.96 -2.36 -16.38
N ASN A 99 -13.75 -1.72 -17.23
CA ASN A 99 -14.73 -2.39 -18.07
C ASN A 99 -14.04 -2.99 -19.30
N PHE A 100 -13.76 -4.28 -19.26
CA PHE A 100 -13.11 -4.96 -20.38
C PHE A 100 -14.11 -5.27 -21.50
N PRO A 101 -13.79 -4.92 -22.76
CA PRO A 101 -14.55 -5.37 -23.92
C PRO A 101 -14.60 -6.90 -23.99
N GLN A 102 -15.78 -7.49 -24.17
CA GLN A 102 -15.92 -8.94 -24.38
C GLN A 102 -15.56 -9.34 -25.82
N ARG A 103 -14.34 -9.00 -26.26
CA ARG A 103 -13.79 -9.39 -27.56
C ARG A 103 -12.40 -10.01 -27.41
N PRO A 104 -12.03 -10.97 -28.29
CA PRO A 104 -10.66 -11.46 -28.35
C PRO A 104 -9.66 -10.31 -28.51
N GLY A 105 -8.54 -10.38 -27.78
CA GLY A 105 -7.45 -9.41 -27.88
C GLY A 105 -7.55 -8.20 -26.95
N ALA A 106 -8.64 -8.01 -26.20
CA ALA A 106 -8.76 -6.87 -25.26
C ALA A 106 -7.65 -6.85 -24.19
N LEU A 107 -7.27 -8.01 -23.65
CA LEU A 107 -6.13 -8.12 -22.73
C LEU A 107 -4.80 -7.80 -23.42
N ARG A 108 -4.63 -8.24 -24.68
CA ARG A 108 -3.41 -7.96 -25.45
C ARG A 108 -3.25 -6.47 -25.72
N GLU A 109 -4.34 -5.80 -26.09
CA GLU A 109 -4.40 -4.34 -26.23
C GLU A 109 -4.07 -3.64 -24.91
N PHE A 110 -4.65 -4.09 -23.80
CA PHE A 110 -4.33 -3.52 -22.49
C PHE A 110 -2.83 -3.63 -22.16
N VAL A 111 -2.24 -4.81 -22.36
CA VAL A 111 -0.81 -5.04 -22.07
C VAL A 111 0.09 -4.23 -23.01
N ASN A 112 -0.26 -4.11 -24.29
CA ASN A 112 0.61 -3.47 -25.27
C ASN A 112 0.47 -1.94 -25.32
N ASP A 113 -0.75 -1.44 -25.11
CA ASP A 113 -1.10 -0.05 -25.38
C ASP A 113 -1.36 0.75 -24.10
N ILE A 114 -1.67 0.09 -22.97
CA ILE A 114 -2.06 0.75 -21.71
C ILE A 114 -0.99 0.60 -20.63
N LEU A 115 -0.39 -0.59 -20.47
CA LEU A 115 0.74 -0.76 -19.56
C LEU A 115 2.01 -0.10 -20.11
N GLY A 116 2.88 0.34 -19.20
CA GLY A 116 4.25 0.69 -19.54
C GLY A 116 5.05 -0.56 -19.93
N PRO A 117 6.19 -0.40 -20.61
CA PRO A 117 6.97 -1.51 -21.16
C PRO A 117 7.51 -2.48 -20.10
N ASN A 118 7.60 -2.04 -18.84
CA ASN A 118 8.11 -2.81 -17.72
C ASN A 118 7.08 -2.94 -16.57
N ASP A 119 5.83 -2.52 -16.80
CA ASP A 119 4.79 -2.61 -15.77
C ASP A 119 4.19 -4.02 -15.77
N ASP A 120 3.84 -4.50 -14.58
CA ASP A 120 3.29 -5.85 -14.38
C ASP A 120 1.81 -5.81 -13.99
N ILE A 121 1.06 -6.81 -14.45
CA ILE A 121 -0.29 -7.09 -13.95
C ILE A 121 -0.17 -8.02 -12.74
N THR A 122 -0.44 -7.50 -11.55
CA THR A 122 -0.39 -8.28 -10.29
C THR A 122 -1.70 -8.96 -9.95
N ARG A 123 -2.82 -8.47 -10.50
CA ARG A 123 -4.15 -9.07 -10.32
C ARG A 123 -4.99 -8.84 -11.56
N PHE A 124 -5.76 -9.85 -11.95
CA PHE A 124 -6.73 -9.75 -13.05
C PHE A 124 -7.92 -10.67 -12.74
N GLU A 125 -9.02 -10.09 -12.27
CA GLU A 125 -10.16 -10.85 -11.78
C GLU A 125 -11.49 -10.29 -12.32
N TYR A 126 -12.31 -11.16 -12.91
CA TYR A 126 -13.65 -10.76 -13.34
C TYR A 126 -14.60 -10.64 -12.14
N ILE A 127 -15.12 -9.44 -11.89
CA ILE A 127 -16.15 -9.23 -10.89
C ILE A 127 -17.46 -9.79 -11.46
N LYS A 128 -18.03 -10.83 -10.84
CA LYS A 128 -19.25 -11.51 -11.30
C LYS A 128 -20.48 -10.60 -11.26
N ARG A 129 -20.60 -9.72 -12.24
CA ARG A 129 -21.82 -9.02 -12.67
C ARG A 129 -21.78 -8.90 -14.19
N ALA A 130 -22.15 -9.99 -14.86
CA ALA A 130 -22.23 -10.02 -16.32
C ALA A 130 -23.52 -9.31 -16.77
N SER A 131 -23.40 -8.11 -17.30
CA SER A 131 -24.37 -7.55 -18.26
C SER A 131 -23.76 -7.64 -19.67
N LYS A 132 -24.60 -7.76 -20.69
CA LYS A 132 -24.20 -8.10 -22.06
C LYS A 132 -23.27 -7.03 -22.66
N GLY A 133 -22.02 -7.38 -22.97
CA GLY A 133 -21.10 -6.62 -23.84
C GLY A 133 -19.73 -6.25 -23.25
N THR A 134 -19.68 -5.88 -21.96
CA THR A 134 -18.45 -5.59 -21.20
C THR A 134 -18.51 -6.29 -19.84
N GLY A 135 -17.35 -6.54 -19.22
CA GLY A 135 -17.29 -7.13 -17.88
C GLY A 135 -16.37 -6.31 -16.98
N PRO A 136 -16.79 -5.93 -15.76
CA PRO A 136 -15.90 -5.25 -14.83
C PRO A 136 -14.80 -6.22 -14.38
N VAL A 137 -13.55 -5.81 -14.57
CA VAL A 137 -12.35 -6.54 -14.16
C VAL A 137 -11.64 -5.73 -13.09
N LEU A 138 -11.38 -6.36 -11.95
CA LEU A 138 -10.43 -5.86 -10.97
C LEU A 138 -9.02 -6.11 -11.49
N ILE A 139 -8.27 -5.04 -11.70
CA ILE A 139 -6.89 -5.07 -12.17
C ILE A 139 -5.98 -4.46 -11.13
N GLY A 140 -4.94 -5.22 -10.76
CA GLY A 140 -3.79 -4.71 -10.03
C GLY A 140 -2.65 -4.47 -11.01
N VAL A 141 -2.08 -3.27 -11.00
CA VAL A 141 -0.91 -2.88 -11.80
C VAL A 141 0.23 -2.52 -10.86
N ALA A 142 1.40 -3.10 -11.06
CA ALA A 142 2.64 -2.67 -10.43
C ALA A 142 3.49 -1.92 -11.46
N LEU A 143 3.77 -0.65 -11.17
CA LEU A 143 4.64 0.18 -12.00
C LEU A 143 6.10 -0.18 -11.77
N ALA A 144 6.90 -0.24 -12.83
CA ALA A 144 8.36 -0.30 -12.66
C ALA A 144 8.92 1.00 -12.06
N ASN A 145 8.25 2.13 -12.33
CA ASN A 145 8.61 3.45 -11.84
C ASN A 145 7.36 4.22 -11.42
N LYS A 146 7.27 4.63 -10.15
CA LYS A 146 6.13 5.40 -9.62
C LYS A 146 5.86 6.71 -10.37
N HIS A 147 6.87 7.29 -11.03
CA HIS A 147 6.70 8.50 -11.82
C HIS A 147 5.89 8.30 -13.11
N ASP A 148 5.70 7.05 -13.56
CA ASP A 148 4.92 6.72 -14.76
C ASP A 148 3.41 6.67 -14.50
N TYR A 149 2.97 6.82 -13.24
CA TYR A 149 1.56 6.76 -12.83
C TYR A 149 0.66 7.70 -13.65
N ALA A 150 1.07 8.95 -13.86
CA ALA A 150 0.30 9.91 -14.65
C ALA A 150 0.11 9.44 -16.10
N GLY A 151 1.14 8.79 -16.69
CA GLY A 151 1.06 8.21 -18.02
C GLY A 151 0.12 7.02 -18.09
N LEU A 152 0.14 6.14 -17.08
CA LEU A 152 -0.78 5.02 -16.95
C LEU A 152 -2.23 5.51 -16.90
N ILE A 153 -2.52 6.49 -16.05
CA ILE A 153 -3.88 7.07 -15.91
C ILE A 153 -4.39 7.63 -17.22
N HIS A 154 -3.58 8.40 -17.95
CA HIS A 154 -3.97 8.96 -19.25
C HIS A 154 -4.30 7.89 -20.30
N ARG A 155 -3.57 6.77 -20.29
CA ARG A 155 -3.87 5.65 -21.20
C ARG A 155 -5.10 4.87 -20.74
N MET A 156 -5.26 4.67 -19.43
CA MET A 156 -6.43 4.04 -18.82
C MET A 156 -7.73 4.78 -19.16
N GLU A 157 -7.74 6.11 -19.06
CA GLU A 157 -8.88 6.96 -19.41
C GLU A 157 -9.32 6.81 -20.88
N LYS A 158 -8.36 6.57 -21.78
CA LYS A 158 -8.65 6.31 -23.20
C LYS A 158 -9.20 4.92 -23.43
N PHE A 159 -8.75 3.93 -22.66
CA PHE A 159 -9.21 2.55 -22.77
C PHE A 159 -10.62 2.37 -22.20
N ASP A 160 -10.86 2.90 -21.01
CA ASP A 160 -12.16 2.94 -20.36
C ASP A 160 -12.36 4.29 -19.65
N PRO A 161 -13.11 5.23 -20.25
CA PRO A 161 -13.42 6.52 -19.62
C PRO A 161 -14.22 6.41 -18.31
N SER A 162 -14.78 5.24 -18.02
CA SER A 162 -15.59 4.95 -16.84
C SER A 162 -14.90 4.05 -15.81
N TYR A 163 -13.59 3.86 -15.93
CA TYR A 163 -12.82 3.09 -14.97
C TYR A 163 -12.94 3.68 -13.55
N ILE A 164 -12.85 2.82 -12.55
CA ILE A 164 -12.83 3.23 -11.14
C ILE A 164 -11.41 3.04 -10.62
N ASN A 165 -10.78 4.13 -10.20
CA ASN A 165 -9.53 4.08 -9.46
C ASN A 165 -9.82 3.74 -8.00
N LEU A 166 -9.22 2.66 -7.49
CA LEU A 166 -9.39 2.26 -6.09
C LEU A 166 -8.39 2.95 -5.15
N ASN A 167 -7.38 3.62 -5.69
CA ASN A 167 -6.41 4.39 -4.89
C ASN A 167 -7.15 5.52 -4.14
N GLY A 168 -6.92 5.63 -2.83
CA GLY A 168 -7.54 6.65 -1.98
C GLY A 168 -8.98 6.37 -1.55
N ASN A 169 -9.56 5.22 -1.94
CA ASN A 169 -10.84 4.75 -1.38
C ASN A 169 -10.64 3.41 -0.64
N GLU A 170 -10.17 3.50 0.60
CA GLU A 170 -9.91 2.34 1.45
C GLU A 170 -11.12 1.41 1.61
N THR A 171 -12.34 1.97 1.63
CA THR A 171 -13.55 1.17 1.79
C THR A 171 -13.78 0.27 0.57
N LEU A 172 -13.69 0.83 -0.65
CA LEU A 172 -13.81 0.06 -1.88
C LEU A 172 -12.65 -0.93 -2.05
N TYR A 173 -11.43 -0.51 -1.71
CA TYR A 173 -10.25 -1.37 -1.71
C TYR A 173 -10.47 -2.61 -0.82
N ASN A 174 -10.79 -2.41 0.46
CA ASN A 174 -10.99 -3.50 1.42
C ASN A 174 -12.17 -4.44 1.09
N MET A 175 -13.11 -4.02 0.24
CA MET A 175 -14.22 -4.86 -0.22
C MET A 175 -13.86 -5.73 -1.42
N LEU A 176 -12.89 -5.32 -2.24
CA LEU A 176 -12.60 -5.92 -3.53
C LEU A 176 -11.23 -6.61 -3.59
N VAL A 177 -10.27 -6.14 -2.80
CA VAL A 177 -8.90 -6.64 -2.78
C VAL A 177 -8.70 -7.56 -1.58
#